data_AF-A0A399YLP0-F1
#
_entry.id   AF-A0A399YLP0-F1
#
_cell.length_a   1.000
_cell.length_b   1.000
_cell.length_c   1.000
_cell.angle_alpha   90.00
_cell.angle_beta   90.00
_cell.angle_gamma   90.00
#
_symmetry.space_group_name_H-M   'P 1'
#
loop_
_entity.id
_entity.type
_entity.pdbx_description
1 polymer ?
#
loop_
_entity_poly.entity_id
_entity_poly.type
_entity_poly.pdbx_seq_one_letter_code
_entity_poly.pdbx_strand_id
1 'polypeptide(L)'
;TESASQAAFVPQPVLAGALQLRELRPNIDKLIYKPSDGLGYQDGRGWTAYFGTGHDMHQKLVVYETIVASLLERGARPAYISVANQHKPYYRLAP
;
A
#
# COMPACT_ATOMS: atom_id res chain seq x y z
N THR A 1 -5.90 -6.49 31.79
CA THR A 1 -5.78 -5.13 31.24
C THR A 1 -4.51 -5.06 30.42
N GLU A 2 -4.55 -5.55 29.19
CA GLU A 2 -3.40 -5.61 28.28
C GLU A 2 -3.84 -5.04 26.93
N SER A 3 -3.93 -3.72 26.79
CA SER A 3 -4.36 -3.12 25.51
C SER A 3 -3.72 -1.74 25.22
N ALA A 4 -2.60 -1.41 25.88
CA ALA A 4 -1.95 -0.11 25.71
C ALA A 4 -0.46 -0.18 25.32
N SER A 5 0.17 -1.35 25.33
CA SER A 5 1.64 -1.48 25.19
C SER A 5 2.14 -1.78 23.77
N GLN A 6 1.27 -1.96 22.77
CA GLN A 6 1.69 -2.29 21.39
C GLN A 6 2.03 -1.06 20.52
N ALA A 7 1.87 0.16 21.05
CA ALA A 7 2.14 1.41 20.33
C ALA A 7 3.47 2.10 20.75
N ALA A 8 4.42 1.38 21.34
CA ALA A 8 5.63 2.04 21.85
C ALA A 8 6.69 2.34 20.76
N PHE A 9 6.67 1.66 19.61
CA PHE A 9 7.69 1.84 18.57
C PHE A 9 7.13 1.65 17.16
N VAL A 10 7.24 2.70 16.34
CA VAL A 10 7.03 2.63 14.90
C VAL A 10 8.40 2.48 14.24
N PRO A 11 8.68 1.38 13.50
CA PRO A 11 9.95 1.24 12.81
C PRO A 11 10.20 2.40 11.83
N GLN A 12 11.43 2.92 11.80
CA GLN A 12 11.79 4.04 10.92
C GLN A 12 11.38 3.83 9.44
N PRO A 13 11.54 2.63 8.83
CA PRO A 13 11.11 2.41 7.44
C PRO A 13 9.59 2.51 7.24
N VAL A 14 8.79 2.28 8.29
CA VAL A 14 7.33 2.46 8.25
C VAL A 14 7.00 3.95 8.27
N LEU A 15 7.63 4.71 9.16
CA LEU A 15 7.41 6.16 9.24
C LEU A 15 7.83 6.86 7.94
N ALA A 16 9.02 6.55 7.43
CA ALA A 16 9.54 7.13 6.19
C ALA A 16 8.63 6.84 4.99
N GLY A 17 8.20 5.59 4.84
CA GLY A 17 7.27 5.20 3.78
C GLY A 17 5.91 5.90 3.90
N ALA A 18 5.40 6.04 5.13
CA ALA A 18 4.12 6.70 5.37
C ALA A 18 4.17 8.20 5.00
N LEU A 19 5.27 8.88 5.33
CA LEU A 19 5.48 10.28 4.96
C LEU A 19 5.59 10.44 3.44
N GLN A 20 6.40 9.62 2.76
CA GLN A 20 6.49 9.67 1.30
C GLN A 20 5.15 9.37 0.62
N LEU A 21 4.38 8.38 1.09
CA LEU A 21 3.05 8.10 0.53
C LEU A 21 2.10 9.29 0.70
N ARG A 22 2.13 9.97 1.86
CA ARG A 22 1.32 11.17 2.10
C ARG A 22 1.71 12.30 1.14
N GLU A 23 3.00 12.51 0.91
CA GLU A 23 3.50 13.53 -0.02
C GLU A 23 3.09 13.23 -1.47
N LEU A 24 3.22 11.97 -1.90
CA LEU A 24 2.90 11.54 -3.27
C LEU A 24 1.40 11.42 -3.54
N ARG A 25 0.60 11.15 -2.51
CA ARG A 25 -0.86 10.98 -2.56
C ARG A 25 -1.52 11.69 -1.37
N PRO A 26 -1.68 13.03 -1.44
CA PRO A 26 -2.26 13.82 -0.35
C PRO A 26 -3.71 13.44 0.01
N ASN A 27 -4.40 12.77 -0.92
CA ASN A 27 -5.75 12.25 -0.74
C ASN A 27 -5.84 10.92 0.03
N ILE A 28 -4.72 10.37 0.51
CA ILE A 28 -4.75 9.22 1.41
C ILE A 28 -5.12 9.71 2.82
N ASP A 29 -6.40 9.53 3.17
CA ASP A 29 -6.93 9.90 4.48
C ASP A 29 -6.35 9.00 5.59
N LYS A 30 -6.23 7.69 5.31
CA LYS A 30 -5.80 6.69 6.28
C LYS A 30 -4.82 5.69 5.68
N LEU A 31 -3.65 5.59 6.31
CA LEU A 31 -2.70 4.50 6.12
C LEU A 31 -2.89 3.45 7.22
N ILE A 32 -2.81 2.18 6.85
CA ILE A 32 -2.84 1.03 7.74
C ILE A 32 -1.46 0.38 7.69
N TYR A 33 -0.92 0.01 8.84
CA TYR A 33 0.30 -0.78 8.94
C TYR A 33 -0.02 -2.19 9.43
N LYS A 34 0.46 -3.21 8.71
CA LYS A 34 0.47 -4.61 9.15
C LYS A 34 1.90 -5.14 9.06
N PRO A 35 2.45 -5.81 10.09
CA PRO A 35 3.81 -6.34 10.02
C PRO A 35 4.08 -7.28 8.82
N SER A 36 3.07 -8.03 8.36
CA SER A 36 3.17 -8.93 7.20
C SER A 36 3.20 -8.21 5.85
N ASP A 37 2.43 -7.12 5.71
CA ASP A 37 2.16 -6.49 4.40
C ASP A 37 2.78 -5.08 4.27
N GLY A 38 3.23 -4.52 5.40
CA GLY A 38 3.69 -3.14 5.53
C GLY A 38 2.54 -2.13 5.49
N LEU A 39 2.82 -0.98 4.87
CA LEU A 39 1.88 0.11 4.68
C LEU A 39 0.87 -0.23 3.60
N GLY A 40 -0.40 0.11 3.81
CA GLY A 40 -1.43 0.03 2.80
C GLY A 40 -2.55 1.03 3.02
N TYR A 41 -3.37 1.23 2.00
CA TYR A 41 -4.55 2.08 2.07
C TYR A 41 -5.70 1.51 1.23
N GLN A 42 -6.92 1.99 1.50
CA GLN A 42 -8.06 1.72 0.63
C GLN A 42 -8.07 2.71 -0.52
N ASP A 43 -7.87 2.21 -1.73
CA ASP A 43 -7.99 3.03 -2.92
C ASP A 43 -9.46 3.43 -3.13
N GLY A 44 -9.69 4.70 -3.46
CA GLY A 44 -11.04 5.23 -3.70
C GLY A 44 -11.78 4.51 -4.83
N ARG A 45 -11.08 3.73 -5.67
CA ARG A 45 -11.65 2.87 -6.71
C ARG A 45 -12.20 1.53 -6.18
N GLY A 46 -11.96 1.20 -4.90
CA GLY A 46 -12.66 0.12 -4.19
C GLY A 46 -11.85 -1.13 -3.83
N TRP A 47 -10.52 -1.05 -3.81
CA TRP A 47 -9.65 -2.17 -3.41
C TRP A 47 -8.54 -1.73 -2.47
N THR A 48 -7.91 -2.69 -1.81
CA THR A 48 -6.77 -2.42 -0.92
C THR A 48 -5.45 -2.48 -1.68
N ALA A 49 -4.60 -1.47 -1.46
CA ALA A 49 -3.25 -1.40 -2.00
C ALA A 49 -2.21 -1.55 -0.88
N TYR A 50 -1.19 -2.38 -1.08
CA TYR A 50 -0.09 -2.61 -0.14
C TYR A 50 1.26 -2.22 -0.75
N PHE A 51 2.06 -1.46 -0.01
CA PHE A 51 3.33 -0.85 -0.44
C PHE A 51 4.54 -1.32 0.38
N GLY A 52 4.34 -2.17 1.40
CA GLY A 52 5.45 -2.59 2.24
C GLY A 52 5.99 -1.43 3.08
N THR A 53 7.29 -1.41 3.33
CA THR A 53 7.97 -0.32 4.07
C THR A 53 9.20 0.13 3.28
N GLY A 54 9.85 1.22 3.69
CA GLY A 54 11.07 1.71 3.05
C GLY A 54 10.93 3.11 2.46
N HIS A 55 11.86 3.46 1.57
CA HIS A 55 12.03 4.81 1.01
C HIS A 55 11.80 4.86 -0.50
N ASP A 56 11.24 3.79 -1.07
CA ASP A 56 11.03 3.56 -2.50
C ASP A 56 9.56 3.75 -2.91
N MET A 57 8.80 4.54 -2.14
CA MET A 57 7.34 4.67 -2.35
C MET A 57 6.99 5.28 -3.70
N HIS A 58 7.82 6.17 -4.24
CA HIS A 58 7.63 6.70 -5.59
C HIS A 58 7.64 5.58 -6.65
N GLN A 59 8.66 4.71 -6.63
CA GLN A 59 8.77 3.62 -7.60
C GLN A 59 7.64 2.61 -7.43
N LYS A 60 7.30 2.26 -6.18
CA LYS A 60 6.17 1.38 -5.88
C LYS A 60 4.83 1.95 -6.37
N LEU A 61 4.62 3.26 -6.25
CA LEU A 61 3.41 3.93 -6.74
C LEU A 61 3.31 3.90 -8.27
N VAL A 62 4.43 4.08 -8.98
CA VAL A 62 4.47 3.94 -10.43
C VAL A 62 4.10 2.50 -10.84
N VAL A 63 4.68 1.49 -10.19
CA VAL A 63 4.35 0.07 -10.47
C VAL A 63 2.88 -0.20 -10.16
N TYR A 64 2.38 0.29 -9.04
CA TYR A 64 0.98 0.16 -8.63
C TYR A 64 0.02 0.72 -9.68
N GLU A 65 0.19 1.97 -10.10
CA GLU A 65 -0.71 2.58 -11.09
C GLU A 65 -0.60 1.91 -12.46
N THR A 66 0.58 1.41 -12.83
CA THR A 66 0.78 0.64 -14.06
C THR A 66 -0.06 -0.65 -14.04
N ILE A 67 -0.06 -1.37 -12.92
CA ILE A 67 -0.89 -2.58 -12.74
C ILE A 67 -2.38 -2.22 -12.77
N VAL A 68 -2.77 -1.15 -12.09
CA VAL A 68 -4.17 -0.70 -12.10
C VAL A 68 -4.63 -0.38 -13.52
N ALA A 69 -3.87 0.42 -14.27
CA ALA A 69 -4.20 0.77 -15.65
C ALA A 69 -4.39 -0.49 -16.51
N SER A 70 -3.43 -1.42 -16.46
CA SER A 70 -3.50 -2.69 -17.20
C SER A 70 -4.72 -3.54 -16.83
N LEU A 71 -5.08 -3.63 -15.55
CA LEU A 71 -6.26 -4.39 -15.11
C LEU A 71 -7.56 -3.74 -15.60
N LEU A 72 -7.69 -2.42 -15.44
CA LEU A 72 -8.89 -1.69 -15.84
C LEU A 72 -9.09 -1.69 -17.36
N GLU A 73 -8.02 -1.55 -18.15
CA GLU A 73 -8.05 -1.69 -19.61
C GLU A 73 -8.59 -3.06 -20.06
N ARG A 74 -8.33 -4.10 -19.28
CA ARG A 74 -8.81 -5.47 -19.53
C ARG A 74 -10.19 -5.74 -18.94
N GLY A 75 -10.86 -4.74 -18.36
CA GLY A 75 -12.14 -4.90 -17.66
C GLY A 75 -12.05 -5.71 -16.36
N ALA A 76 -10.84 -5.97 -15.85
CA ALA A 76 -10.62 -6.72 -14.63
C ALA A 76 -10.57 -5.79 -13.41
N ARG A 77 -11.25 -6.19 -12.33
CA ARG A 77 -11.22 -5.45 -11.05
C ARG A 77 -10.38 -6.19 -10.03
N PRO A 78 -9.37 -5.55 -9.40
CA PRO A 78 -8.66 -6.16 -8.30
C PRO A 78 -9.51 -6.15 -7.02
N ALA A 79 -9.34 -7.18 -6.20
CA ALA A 79 -9.72 -7.17 -4.78
C ALA A 79 -8.60 -6.57 -3.92
N TYR A 80 -7.35 -6.84 -4.29
CA TYR A 80 -6.18 -6.16 -3.72
C TYR A 80 -5.01 -6.15 -4.72
N ILE A 81 -4.09 -5.21 -4.53
CA ILE A 81 -2.79 -5.16 -5.23
C ILE A 81 -1.69 -4.99 -4.18
N SER A 82 -0.62 -5.76 -4.29
CA SER A 82 0.58 -5.63 -3.46
C SER A 82 1.80 -5.34 -4.32
N VAL A 83 2.47 -4.24 -4.00
CA VAL A 83 3.76 -3.80 -4.55
C VAL A 83 4.82 -3.68 -3.45
N ALA A 84 4.61 -4.36 -2.31
CA ALA A 84 5.56 -4.39 -1.20
C ALA A 84 6.96 -4.84 -1.65
N ASN A 85 7.03 -5.77 -2.61
CA ASN A 85 8.20 -6.01 -3.44
C ASN A 85 7.92 -5.55 -4.88
N GLN A 86 8.46 -4.40 -5.26
CA GLN A 86 8.26 -3.81 -6.58
C GLN A 86 8.78 -4.68 -7.75
N HIS A 87 9.71 -5.60 -7.49
CA HIS A 87 10.24 -6.52 -8.51
C HIS A 87 9.38 -7.77 -8.69
N LYS A 88 8.47 -8.04 -7.75
CA LYS A 88 7.55 -9.18 -7.77
C LYS A 88 6.17 -8.76 -7.24
N PRO A 89 5.50 -7.81 -7.92
CA PRO A 89 4.18 -7.39 -7.51
C PRO A 89 3.18 -8.51 -7.78
N TYR A 90 2.10 -8.53 -7.00
CA TYR A 90 1.01 -9.50 -7.20
C TYR A 90 -0.33 -8.86 -6.87
N TYR A 91 -1.38 -9.40 -7.46
CA TYR A 91 -2.75 -8.95 -7.24
C TYR A 91 -3.68 -10.15 -7.20
N ARG A 92 -4.86 -9.94 -6.61
CA ARG A 92 -5.98 -10.87 -6.69
C ARG A 92 -7.16 -10.16 -7.28
N LEU A 93 -7.88 -10.81 -8.20
CA LEU A 93 -9.11 -10.25 -8.76
C LEU A 93 -10.27 -10.34 -7.77
N ALA A 94 -11.22 -9.42 -7.93
CA ALA A 94 -12.53 -9.55 -7.31
C ALA A 94 -13.26 -10.79 -7.89
N PRO A 95 -14.15 -11.42 -7.11
CA PRO A 95 -15.01 -12.51 -7.59
C PRO A 95 -15.87 -12.09 -8.78
#